data_AF-A0A840TTS2-F1
#
_entry.id   AF-A0A840TTS2-F1
#
_cell.length_a   1.000
_cell.length_b   1.000
_cell.length_c   1.000
_cell.angle_alpha   90.00
_cell.angle_beta   90.00
_cell.angle_gamma   90.00
#
_symmetry.space_group_name_H-M   'P 1'
#
loop_
_entity.id
_entity.type
_entity.pdbx_description
1 polymer ?
#
loop_
_entity_poly.entity_id
_entity_poly.type
_entity_poly.pdbx_seq_one_letter_code
_entity_poly.pdbx_strand_id
1 'polypeptide(L)'
;MTIQNKITLLFTLLTATIILLHSVFIYYFSTQSTFNNFFHRLEVRAQIEAHAALEENENNSSIYYEVKEKHLKNLPSEIHYFINTTPDGTPIGARPKLHLPDSFYNDIQKGGNARHFDGSVFYVGMAIHEPNHNFILVSSAVDVYGLEELENLKRMKIIGFFICILVVYSAGRLFSREIFKPVRQIIKDVKGISAHNLHLRLENGNGKDELSDLSHTFNSMLDRLEVTFEMQNNFVSNASHELRTPLTIISGEAELGVRDPCLSETARNGFATILRESERLEYLISSLLKLAQTGFDGKKQQWGQIRIDEMILLVKKNVDRIMPENQVEINFNQLPTEEESLWVVGNLLLLKAAFANIILNACKYSDNQSKVVVDVFADNKWLNVKVTDQGIGIPDSELPQIFIPFFRGSNTVNYKGHGIGLPLTNNIIRMHDGQIVVRSQEGKGTTVLTQLPIGPQASLSS
;
A
#
# COMPACT_ATOMS: atom_id res chain seq x y z
N MET A 1 -0.91 8.49 -2.67
CA MET A 1 0.53 8.44 -2.35
C MET A 1 0.77 7.50 -1.19
N THR A 2 1.75 6.60 -1.29
CA THR A 2 2.19 5.75 -0.17
C THR A 2 2.78 6.61 0.96
N ILE A 3 2.71 6.12 2.21
CA ILE A 3 3.29 6.80 3.38
C ILE A 3 4.78 7.11 3.15
N GLN A 4 5.49 6.19 2.49
CA GLN A 4 6.88 6.36 2.09
C GLN A 4 7.13 7.61 1.24
N ASN A 5 6.36 7.79 0.16
CA ASN A 5 6.53 8.95 -0.72
C ASN A 5 6.25 10.26 0.02
N LYS A 6 5.30 10.26 0.97
CA LYS A 6 5.02 11.43 1.81
C LYS A 6 6.22 11.78 2.71
N ILE A 7 6.80 10.77 3.38
CA ILE A 7 7.96 10.98 4.27
C ILE A 7 9.18 11.45 3.49
N THR A 8 9.50 10.81 2.36
CA THR A 8 10.65 11.22 1.52
C THR A 8 10.48 12.65 1.00
N LEU A 9 9.28 13.04 0.56
CA LEU A 9 9.03 14.40 0.09
C LEU A 9 9.08 15.42 1.22
N LEU A 10 8.48 15.13 2.37
CA LEU A 10 8.53 16.02 3.54
C LEU A 10 9.98 16.26 3.98
N PHE A 11 10.78 15.20 4.07
CA PHE A 11 12.19 15.31 4.43
C PHE A 11 12.96 16.12 3.39
N THR A 12 12.77 15.82 2.09
CA THR A 12 13.42 16.57 1.01
C THR A 12 13.06 18.06 1.05
N LEU A 13 11.79 18.41 1.29
CA LEU A 13 11.32 19.79 1.41
C LEU A 13 11.96 20.50 2.60
N LEU A 14 12.01 19.82 3.76
CA LEU A 14 12.62 20.36 4.97
C LEU A 14 14.11 20.64 4.74
N THR A 15 14.84 19.68 4.18
CA THR A 15 16.27 19.84 3.88
C THR A 15 16.50 20.93 2.84
N ALA A 16 15.68 21.00 1.79
CA ALA A 16 15.76 22.06 0.78
C ALA A 16 15.58 23.45 1.41
N THR A 17 14.62 23.60 2.32
CA THR A 17 14.36 24.86 3.03
C THR A 17 15.57 25.27 3.88
N ILE A 18 16.16 24.33 4.62
CA ILE A 18 17.36 24.59 5.43
C ILE A 18 18.55 25.01 4.54
N ILE A 19 18.79 24.30 3.44
CA ILE A 19 19.89 24.62 2.51
C ILE A 19 19.66 25.99 1.86
N LEU A 20 18.42 26.32 1.50
CA LEU A 20 18.08 27.62 0.92
C LEU A 20 18.38 28.75 1.92
N LEU A 21 17.88 28.64 3.16
CA LEU A 21 18.11 29.63 4.20
C LEU A 21 19.62 29.80 4.49
N HIS A 22 20.35 28.69 4.59
CA HIS A 22 21.80 28.73 4.78
C HIS A 22 22.54 29.39 3.60
N SER A 23 22.10 29.13 2.37
CA SER A 23 22.69 29.72 1.16
C SER A 23 22.44 31.22 1.09
N VAL A 24 21.22 31.67 1.41
CA VAL A 24 20.87 33.10 1.50
C VAL A 24 21.69 33.78 2.60
N PHE A 25 21.81 33.14 3.77
CA PHE A 25 22.62 33.66 4.87
C PHE A 25 24.08 33.86 4.47
N ILE A 26 24.72 32.86 3.85
CA ILE A 26 26.11 32.97 3.39
C ILE A 26 26.24 34.08 2.34
N TYR A 27 25.33 34.14 1.37
CA TYR A 27 25.39 35.14 0.31
C TYR A 27 25.25 36.57 0.86
N TYR A 28 24.33 36.77 1.80
CA TYR A 28 24.12 38.06 2.46
C TYR A 28 25.37 38.52 3.23
N PHE A 29 25.92 37.65 4.09
CA PHE A 29 27.12 37.98 4.86
C PHE A 29 28.36 38.17 3.98
N SER A 30 28.50 37.37 2.91
CA SER A 30 29.58 37.55 1.94
C SER A 30 29.46 38.88 1.22
N THR A 31 28.25 39.28 0.80
CA THR A 31 28.01 40.59 0.15
C THR A 31 28.38 41.72 1.10
N GLN A 32 27.91 41.67 2.34
CA GLN A 32 28.21 42.69 3.35
C GLN A 32 29.72 42.77 3.63
N SER A 33 30.41 41.63 3.73
CA SER A 33 31.84 41.57 3.97
C SER A 33 32.63 42.14 2.79
N THR A 34 32.32 41.72 1.56
CA THR A 34 32.95 42.24 0.34
C THR A 34 32.76 43.75 0.22
N PHE A 35 31.55 44.25 0.43
CA PHE A 35 31.26 45.68 0.33
C PHE A 35 31.99 46.49 1.41
N ASN A 36 31.95 46.04 2.67
CA ASN A 36 32.66 46.70 3.76
C ASN A 36 34.19 46.75 3.50
N ASN A 37 34.76 45.65 3.02
CA ASN A 37 36.17 45.57 2.67
C ASN A 37 36.51 46.54 1.51
N PHE A 38 35.65 46.63 0.50
CA PHE A 38 35.87 47.56 -0.62
C PHE A 38 35.75 49.02 -0.18
N PHE A 39 34.69 49.37 0.55
CA PHE A 39 34.50 50.72 1.07
C PHE A 39 35.68 51.17 1.93
N HIS A 40 36.18 50.31 2.81
CA HIS A 40 37.35 50.64 3.62
C HIS A 40 38.60 50.91 2.77
N ARG A 41 38.84 50.12 1.72
CA ARG A 41 39.96 50.37 0.79
C ARG A 41 39.80 51.68 0.03
N LEU A 42 38.60 51.99 -0.43
CA LEU A 42 38.30 53.23 -1.14
C LEU A 42 38.42 54.45 -0.22
N GLU A 43 38.01 54.33 1.05
CA GLU A 43 38.22 55.36 2.08
C GLU A 43 39.70 55.66 2.32
N VAL A 44 40.53 54.63 2.51
CA VAL A 44 41.97 54.82 2.72
C VAL A 44 42.62 55.49 1.50
N ARG A 45 42.22 55.09 0.28
CA ARG A 45 42.71 55.74 -0.95
C ARG A 45 42.24 57.19 -1.09
N ALA A 46 40.97 57.46 -0.82
CA ALA A 46 40.41 58.81 -0.83
C ALA A 46 41.10 59.70 0.21
N GLN A 47 41.42 59.16 1.39
CA GLN A 47 42.16 59.89 2.42
C GLN A 47 43.59 60.21 1.99
N ILE A 48 44.28 59.31 1.28
CA ILE A 48 45.61 59.60 0.72
C ILE A 48 45.52 60.70 -0.35
N GLU A 49 44.52 60.63 -1.23
CA GLU A 49 44.30 61.65 -2.27
C GLU A 49 44.01 63.02 -1.68
N ALA A 50 43.18 63.05 -0.63
CA ALA A 50 42.88 64.22 0.17
C ALA A 50 44.14 64.89 0.75
N HIS A 51 45.03 64.13 1.38
CA HIS A 51 46.28 64.66 1.95
C HIS A 51 47.24 65.13 0.85
N ALA A 52 47.34 64.39 -0.25
CA ALA A 52 48.16 64.79 -1.40
C ALA A 52 47.70 66.12 -2.01
N ALA A 53 46.38 66.37 -2.07
CA ALA A 53 45.80 67.60 -2.60
C ALA A 53 45.99 68.83 -1.67
N LEU A 54 46.27 68.62 -0.39
CA LEU A 54 46.54 69.70 0.58
C LEU A 54 48.02 70.09 0.64
N GLU A 55 48.93 69.24 0.14
CA GLU A 55 50.36 69.46 0.22
C GLU A 55 50.84 70.38 -0.92
N GLU A 56 51.27 71.60 -0.59
CA GLU A 56 51.73 72.60 -1.57
C GLU A 56 53.09 72.28 -2.21
N ASN A 57 53.86 71.36 -1.62
CA ASN A 57 55.18 70.94 -2.11
C ASN A 57 55.10 69.69 -3.00
N GLU A 58 55.41 69.85 -4.30
CA GLU A 58 55.38 68.77 -5.30
C GLU A 58 56.25 67.55 -4.92
N ASN A 59 57.36 67.76 -4.19
CA ASN A 59 58.19 66.64 -3.74
C ASN A 59 57.50 65.82 -2.64
N ASN A 60 56.75 66.45 -1.75
CA ASN A 60 56.07 65.76 -0.65
C ASN A 60 54.79 65.06 -1.14
N SER A 61 54.05 65.66 -2.08
CA SER A 61 52.86 65.04 -2.68
C SER A 61 53.20 63.73 -3.43
N SER A 62 54.38 63.66 -4.08
CA SER A 62 54.87 62.44 -4.75
C SER A 62 55.01 61.21 -3.82
N ILE A 63 55.30 61.43 -2.53
CA ILE A 63 55.42 60.35 -1.54
C ILE A 63 54.06 59.69 -1.30
N TYR A 64 52.99 60.46 -1.28
CA TYR A 64 51.62 59.93 -1.14
C TYR A 64 51.23 59.06 -2.33
N TYR A 65 51.60 59.49 -3.55
CA TYR A 65 51.37 58.69 -4.76
C TYR A 65 52.22 57.41 -4.79
N GLU A 66 53.49 57.45 -4.34
CA GLU A 66 54.31 56.23 -4.22
C GLU A 66 53.68 55.24 -3.22
N VAL A 67 53.18 55.71 -2.07
CA VAL A 67 52.49 54.86 -1.09
C VAL A 67 51.20 54.27 -1.67
N LYS A 68 50.42 55.07 -2.40
CA LYS A 68 49.16 54.63 -3.05
C LYS A 68 49.41 53.57 -4.13
N GLU A 69 50.48 53.68 -4.91
CA GLU A 69 50.80 52.72 -5.97
C GLU A 69 51.48 51.45 -5.47
N LYS A 70 52.39 51.58 -4.49
CA LYS A 70 53.22 50.47 -4.01
C LYS A 70 52.53 49.61 -2.95
N HIS A 71 51.64 50.20 -2.15
CA HIS A 71 51.03 49.53 -0.99
C HIS A 71 49.51 49.30 -1.11
N LEU A 72 48.83 49.92 -2.08
CA LEU A 72 47.39 49.73 -2.27
C LEU A 72 47.09 49.08 -3.62
N LYS A 73 46.22 48.06 -3.62
CA LYS A 73 45.73 47.42 -4.84
C LYS A 73 45.09 48.45 -5.76
N ASN A 74 45.39 48.37 -7.06
CA ASN A 74 44.79 49.26 -8.05
C ASN A 74 43.27 49.09 -8.10
N LEU A 75 42.54 50.20 -8.15
CA LEU A 75 41.09 50.23 -8.26
C LEU A 75 40.71 50.65 -9.69
N PRO A 76 40.08 49.76 -10.48
CA PRO A 76 39.59 50.11 -11.80
C PRO A 76 38.60 51.28 -11.73
N SER A 77 38.73 52.21 -12.68
CA SER A 77 37.82 53.36 -12.82
C SER A 77 37.72 54.22 -11.57
N GLU A 78 38.82 54.36 -10.82
CA GLU A 78 38.92 55.29 -9.70
C GLU A 78 38.88 56.75 -10.22
N ILE A 79 37.89 57.52 -9.77
CA ILE A 79 37.72 58.93 -10.12
C ILE A 79 37.51 59.72 -8.83
N HIS A 80 38.20 60.86 -8.72
CA HIS A 80 38.11 61.77 -7.58
C HIS A 80 37.45 63.09 -8.02
N TYR A 81 36.39 63.49 -7.32
CA TYR A 81 35.67 64.74 -7.56
C TYR A 81 35.89 65.67 -6.36
N PHE A 82 36.48 66.82 -6.61
CA PHE A 82 36.69 67.87 -5.63
C PHE A 82 35.58 68.91 -5.76
N ILE A 83 34.86 69.15 -4.67
CA ILE A 83 33.77 70.13 -4.61
C ILE A 83 34.16 71.17 -3.55
N ASN A 84 34.59 72.34 -3.98
CA ASN A 84 34.93 73.43 -3.07
C ASN A 84 33.71 73.82 -2.23
N THR A 85 33.90 74.06 -0.94
CA THR A 85 32.82 74.42 -0.01
C THR A 85 33.15 75.68 0.77
N THR A 86 32.12 76.40 1.22
CA THR A 86 32.29 77.43 2.26
C THR A 86 32.71 76.79 3.59
N PRO A 87 33.19 77.56 4.58
CA PRO A 87 33.48 77.04 5.91
C PRO A 87 32.29 76.33 6.57
N ASP A 88 31.06 76.70 6.20
CA ASP A 88 29.81 76.08 6.66
C ASP A 88 29.46 74.77 5.89
N GLY A 89 30.35 74.27 5.02
CA GLY A 89 30.17 73.03 4.27
C GLY A 89 29.23 73.12 3.07
N THR A 90 28.86 74.33 2.64
CA THR A 90 27.98 74.53 1.47
C THR A 90 28.79 74.55 0.16
N PRO A 91 28.41 73.77 -0.86
CA PRO A 91 29.13 73.73 -2.15
C PRO A 91 29.19 75.09 -2.84
N ILE A 92 30.39 75.50 -3.26
CA ILE A 92 30.66 76.68 -4.07
C ILE A 92 30.63 76.24 -5.55
N GLY A 93 29.47 76.40 -6.19
CA GLY A 93 29.26 76.06 -7.61
C GLY A 93 28.29 74.89 -7.84
N ALA A 94 28.11 74.52 -9.11
CA ALA A 94 27.24 73.41 -9.49
C ALA A 94 27.89 72.06 -9.10
N ARG A 95 27.13 71.19 -8.43
CA ARG A 95 27.59 69.83 -8.11
C ARG A 95 27.87 69.05 -9.41
N PRO A 96 28.88 68.17 -9.43
CA PRO A 96 29.03 67.21 -10.53
C PRO A 96 27.75 66.40 -10.68
N LYS A 97 27.36 66.04 -11.91
CA LYS A 97 26.18 65.18 -12.17
C LYS A 97 26.46 63.75 -11.72
N LEU A 98 26.41 63.52 -10.42
CA LEU A 98 26.51 62.20 -9.79
C LEU A 98 25.11 61.77 -9.35
N HIS A 99 24.77 60.50 -9.59
CA HIS A 99 23.52 59.90 -9.11
C HIS A 99 23.63 59.56 -7.62
N LEU A 100 23.83 60.59 -6.78
CA LEU A 100 23.97 60.44 -5.34
C LEU A 100 22.76 61.04 -4.62
N PRO A 101 22.18 60.33 -3.64
CA PRO A 101 21.05 60.86 -2.88
C PRO A 101 21.49 62.01 -1.97
N ASP A 102 20.58 62.94 -1.66
CA ASP A 102 20.89 64.05 -0.75
C ASP A 102 21.32 63.59 0.65
N SER A 103 20.89 62.40 1.08
CA SER A 103 21.35 61.78 2.33
C SER A 103 22.87 61.60 2.38
N PHE A 104 23.49 61.26 1.24
CA PHE A 104 24.94 61.08 1.14
C PHE A 104 25.68 62.37 1.47
N TYR A 105 25.26 63.50 0.89
CA TYR A 105 25.87 64.80 1.16
C TYR A 105 25.59 65.29 2.58
N ASN A 106 24.40 65.04 3.11
CA ASN A 106 24.04 65.39 4.48
C ASN A 106 24.90 64.64 5.51
N ASP A 107 25.25 63.38 5.25
CA ASP A 107 26.11 62.59 6.13
C ASP A 107 27.56 63.12 6.15
N ILE A 108 28.05 63.60 5.00
CA ILE A 108 29.35 64.29 4.89
C ILE A 108 29.36 65.57 5.72
N GLN A 109 28.31 66.40 5.59
CA GLN A 109 28.21 67.69 6.30
C GLN A 109 28.11 67.56 7.82
N LYS A 110 27.62 66.42 8.33
CA LYS A 110 27.60 66.12 9.77
C LYS A 110 28.97 65.71 10.34
N GLY A 111 30.03 65.77 9.53
CA GLY A 111 31.40 65.46 9.93
C GLY A 111 31.79 63.99 9.81
N GLY A 112 30.98 63.17 9.12
CA GLY A 112 31.26 61.75 8.87
C GLY A 112 31.75 61.47 7.44
N ASN A 113 32.29 60.27 7.22
CA ASN A 113 32.44 59.71 5.88
C ASN A 113 31.09 59.15 5.41
N ALA A 114 30.71 59.42 4.16
CA ALA A 114 29.51 58.84 3.57
C ALA A 114 29.88 57.71 2.59
N ARG A 115 29.08 56.64 2.61
CA ARG A 115 29.21 55.49 1.71
C ARG A 115 27.95 55.35 0.87
N HIS A 116 28.10 55.14 -0.42
CA HIS A 116 26.98 54.85 -1.31
C HIS A 116 27.38 53.83 -2.36
N PHE A 117 26.45 52.95 -2.74
CA PHE A 117 26.64 51.97 -3.80
C PHE A 117 25.49 52.12 -4.79
N ASP A 118 25.82 52.38 -6.05
CA ASP A 118 24.85 52.50 -7.14
C ASP A 118 25.21 51.53 -8.27
N GLY A 119 24.45 50.43 -8.35
CA GLY A 119 24.58 49.39 -9.36
C GLY A 119 25.88 48.61 -9.32
N SER A 120 26.98 49.21 -9.78
CA SER A 120 28.34 48.67 -9.79
C SER A 120 29.39 49.64 -9.27
N VAL A 121 29.02 50.89 -9.02
CA VAL A 121 29.95 51.94 -8.60
C VAL A 121 29.81 52.19 -7.10
N PHE A 122 30.94 52.18 -6.41
CA PHE A 122 31.05 52.52 -5.00
C PHE A 122 31.51 53.96 -4.88
N TYR A 123 30.87 54.71 -4.00
CA TYR A 123 31.17 56.10 -3.70
C TYR A 123 31.53 56.26 -2.23
N VAL A 124 32.61 56.98 -1.97
CA VAL A 124 33.01 57.44 -0.65
C VAL A 124 33.12 58.95 -0.69
N GLY A 125 32.49 59.62 0.27
CA GLY A 125 32.54 61.07 0.42
C GLY A 125 33.12 61.46 1.77
N MET A 126 33.94 62.49 1.80
CA MET A 126 34.50 63.07 3.03
C MET A 126 34.63 64.58 2.92
N ALA A 127 34.43 65.29 4.02
CA ALA A 127 34.64 66.73 4.12
C ALA A 127 36.05 67.00 4.65
N ILE A 128 36.71 68.00 4.06
CA ILE A 128 38.05 68.43 4.44
C ILE A 128 37.96 69.90 4.83
N HIS A 129 38.43 70.19 6.04
CA HIS A 129 38.35 71.51 6.65
C HIS A 129 39.74 71.91 7.16
N GLU A 130 40.51 72.56 6.30
CA GLU A 130 41.83 73.12 6.61
C GLU A 130 41.81 74.66 6.49
N PRO A 131 42.70 75.40 7.19
CA PRO A 131 42.64 76.87 7.30
C PRO A 131 42.51 77.62 5.96
N ASN A 132 43.11 77.06 4.89
CA ASN A 132 43.10 77.65 3.55
C ASN A 132 42.34 76.81 2.50
N HIS A 133 41.87 75.60 2.84
CA HIS A 133 41.28 74.65 1.89
C HIS A 133 40.05 73.97 2.48
N ASN A 134 38.87 74.33 1.95
CA ASN A 134 37.60 73.72 2.32
C ASN A 134 36.97 73.06 1.09
N PHE A 135 36.91 71.73 1.08
CA PHE A 135 36.27 70.99 -0.01
C PHE A 135 35.72 69.64 0.46
N ILE A 136 34.76 69.14 -0.32
CA ILE A 136 34.27 67.77 -0.23
C ILE A 136 34.97 66.96 -1.31
N LEU A 137 35.61 65.86 -0.90
CA LEU A 137 36.14 64.86 -1.80
C LEU A 137 35.11 63.74 -1.96
N VAL A 138 34.68 63.48 -3.19
CA VAL A 138 33.90 62.29 -3.54
C VAL A 138 34.78 61.40 -4.41
N SER A 139 35.09 60.21 -3.92
CA SER A 139 35.85 59.20 -4.68
C SER A 139 34.89 58.10 -5.13
N SER A 140 34.98 57.72 -6.40
CA SER A 140 34.20 56.62 -6.98
C SER A 140 35.11 55.55 -7.58
N ALA A 141 34.79 54.27 -7.37
CA ALA A 141 35.51 53.16 -7.99
C ALA A 141 34.60 51.94 -8.20
N VAL A 142 35.01 51.00 -9.05
CA VAL A 142 34.26 49.76 -9.32
C VAL A 142 35.01 48.54 -8.79
N ASP A 143 34.35 47.73 -7.94
CA ASP A 143 34.90 46.46 -7.47
C ASP A 143 34.66 45.32 -8.47
N VAL A 144 35.33 45.37 -9.61
CA VAL A 144 35.15 44.36 -10.68
C VAL A 144 35.34 42.95 -10.13
N TYR A 145 36.41 42.74 -9.35
CA TYR A 145 36.74 41.44 -8.77
C TYR A 145 35.72 41.02 -7.70
N GLY A 146 35.38 41.89 -6.74
CA GLY A 146 34.43 41.55 -5.68
C GLY A 146 33.03 41.28 -6.20
N LEU A 147 32.56 42.03 -7.20
CA LEU A 147 31.27 41.79 -7.84
C LEU A 147 31.25 40.47 -8.62
N GLU A 148 32.33 40.15 -9.35
CA GLU A 148 32.47 38.87 -10.06
C GLU A 148 32.51 37.69 -9.08
N GLU A 149 33.23 37.81 -7.96
CA GLU A 149 33.26 36.81 -6.89
C GLU A 149 31.85 36.55 -6.32
N LEU A 150 31.06 37.60 -6.07
CA LEU A 150 29.68 37.46 -5.61
C LEU A 150 28.78 36.80 -6.65
N GLU A 151 28.95 37.11 -7.94
CA GLU A 151 28.19 36.46 -9.00
C GLU A 151 28.55 34.97 -9.15
N ASN A 152 29.85 34.64 -9.08
CA ASN A 152 30.35 33.27 -9.07
C ASN A 152 29.83 32.50 -7.85
N LEU A 153 29.82 33.12 -6.67
CA LEU A 153 29.25 32.54 -5.46
C LEU A 153 27.75 32.28 -5.62
N LYS A 154 26.98 33.24 -6.18
CA LYS A 154 25.54 33.07 -6.47
C LYS A 154 25.31 31.87 -7.38
N ARG A 155 26.05 31.77 -8.49
CA ARG A 155 25.93 30.67 -9.45
C ARG A 155 26.28 29.32 -8.81
N MET A 156 27.37 29.25 -8.06
CA MET A 156 27.79 28.04 -7.34
C MET A 156 26.73 27.59 -6.33
N LYS A 157 26.12 28.52 -5.58
CA LYS A 157 25.05 28.19 -4.62
C LYS A 157 23.77 27.69 -5.29
N ILE A 158 23.35 28.30 -6.40
CA ILE A 158 22.18 27.85 -7.17
C ILE A 158 22.41 26.43 -7.73
N ILE A 159 23.54 26.19 -8.38
CA ILE A 159 23.87 24.88 -8.95
C ILE A 159 23.97 23.84 -7.82
N GLY A 160 24.69 24.17 -6.74
CA GLY A 160 24.84 23.30 -5.57
C GLY A 160 23.51 22.95 -4.92
N PHE A 161 22.57 23.88 -4.84
CA PHE A 161 21.22 23.65 -4.30
C PHE A 161 20.48 22.55 -5.06
N PHE A 162 20.44 22.61 -6.40
CA PHE A 162 19.77 21.60 -7.20
C PHE A 162 20.46 20.23 -7.13
N ILE A 163 21.79 20.21 -7.14
CA ILE A 163 22.57 18.97 -6.98
C ILE A 163 22.28 18.34 -5.62
N CYS A 164 22.30 19.12 -4.53
CA CYS A 164 22.01 18.63 -3.19
C CYS A 164 20.59 18.07 -3.07
N ILE A 165 19.58 18.75 -3.64
CA ILE A 165 18.19 18.24 -3.63
C ILE A 165 18.10 16.90 -4.36
N LEU A 166 18.74 16.77 -5.52
CA LEU A 166 18.74 15.53 -6.29
C LEU A 166 19.35 14.37 -5.48
N VAL A 167 20.49 14.62 -4.82
CA VAL A 167 21.18 13.65 -3.97
C VAL A 167 20.32 13.27 -2.76
N VAL A 168 19.77 14.25 -2.05
CA VAL A 168 18.91 14.02 -0.87
C VAL A 168 17.64 13.24 -1.24
N TYR A 169 16.99 13.60 -2.34
CA TYR A 169 15.81 12.89 -2.83
C TYR A 169 16.14 11.43 -3.18
N SER A 170 17.23 11.21 -3.90
CA SER A 170 17.66 9.87 -4.32
C SER A 170 18.04 8.99 -3.14
N ALA A 171 18.85 9.51 -2.22
CA ALA A 171 19.24 8.82 -0.99
C ALA A 171 18.01 8.54 -0.10
N GLY A 172 17.12 9.53 0.06
CA GLY A 172 15.89 9.38 0.83
C GLY A 172 14.95 8.32 0.26
N ARG A 173 14.90 8.16 -1.06
CA ARG A 173 14.11 7.10 -1.71
C ARG A 173 14.70 5.71 -1.46
N LEU A 174 16.02 5.57 -1.55
CA LEU A 174 16.70 4.29 -1.28
C LEU A 174 16.53 3.88 0.19
N PHE A 175 16.78 4.80 1.11
CA PHE A 175 16.64 4.56 2.54
C PHE A 175 15.20 4.22 2.96
N SER A 176 14.21 4.94 2.40
CA SER A 176 12.79 4.64 2.65
C SER A 176 12.38 3.26 2.14
N ARG A 177 12.97 2.77 1.04
CA ARG A 177 12.66 1.42 0.54
C ARG A 177 13.14 0.33 1.49
N GLU A 178 14.36 0.47 2.03
CA GLU A 178 14.92 -0.52 2.96
C GLU A 178 14.20 -0.53 4.31
N ILE A 179 13.97 0.65 4.92
CA ILE A 179 13.30 0.73 6.24
C ILE A 179 11.92 0.08 6.25
N PHE A 180 11.14 0.26 5.19
CA PHE A 180 9.77 -0.23 5.13
C PHE A 180 9.64 -1.62 4.49
N LYS A 181 10.75 -2.23 4.05
CA LYS A 181 10.76 -3.60 3.52
C LYS A 181 10.17 -4.62 4.53
N PRO A 182 10.59 -4.67 5.81
CA PRO A 182 10.02 -5.63 6.78
C PRO A 182 8.52 -5.41 7.01
N VAL A 183 8.05 -4.16 7.09
CA VAL A 183 6.62 -3.85 7.26
C VAL A 183 5.78 -4.40 6.09
N ARG A 184 6.28 -4.28 4.85
CA ARG A 184 5.59 -4.84 3.68
C ARG A 184 5.55 -6.36 3.71
N GLN A 185 6.61 -7.00 4.21
CA GLN A 185 6.67 -8.45 4.35
C GLN A 185 5.62 -8.91 5.36
N ILE A 186 5.56 -8.30 6.55
CA ILE A 186 4.51 -8.58 7.55
C ILE A 186 3.11 -8.40 6.96
N ILE A 187 2.83 -7.30 6.25
CA ILE A 187 1.51 -7.08 5.62
C ILE A 187 1.19 -8.18 4.60
N LYS A 188 2.18 -8.64 3.83
CA LYS A 188 2.01 -9.71 2.85
C LYS A 188 1.70 -11.03 3.54
N ASP A 189 2.43 -11.36 4.60
CA ASP A 189 2.28 -12.61 5.34
C ASP A 189 0.92 -12.64 6.06
N VAL A 190 0.53 -11.55 6.73
CA VAL A 190 -0.79 -11.40 7.36
C VAL A 190 -1.93 -11.55 6.35
N LYS A 191 -1.80 -10.97 5.15
CA LYS A 191 -2.81 -11.13 4.09
C LYS A 191 -2.94 -12.57 3.58
N GLY A 192 -1.89 -13.38 3.73
CA GLY A 192 -1.89 -14.79 3.36
C GLY A 192 -2.50 -15.70 4.43
N ILE A 193 -2.71 -15.20 5.67
CA ILE A 193 -3.26 -15.98 6.76
C ILE A 193 -4.80 -16.02 6.65
N SER A 194 -5.34 -17.23 6.79
CA SER A 194 -6.74 -17.59 6.74
C SER A 194 -7.03 -18.66 7.81
N ALA A 195 -8.30 -19.04 7.99
CA ALA A 195 -8.68 -20.10 8.92
C ALA A 195 -8.01 -21.46 8.62
N HIS A 196 -7.55 -21.69 7.39
CA HIS A 196 -6.98 -22.98 6.96
C HIS A 196 -5.47 -23.10 7.21
N ASN A 197 -4.76 -21.98 7.40
CA ASN A 197 -3.31 -21.93 7.58
C ASN A 197 -2.92 -21.14 8.83
N LEU A 198 -3.75 -21.25 9.88
CA LEU A 198 -3.53 -20.64 11.19
C LEU A 198 -2.23 -21.09 11.88
N HIS A 199 -1.62 -22.20 11.45
CA HIS A 199 -0.32 -22.69 11.95
C HIS A 199 0.87 -21.86 11.44
N LEU A 200 0.68 -21.04 10.39
CA LEU A 200 1.73 -20.14 9.92
C LEU A 200 2.01 -19.08 10.98
N ARG A 201 3.27 -18.66 11.08
CA ARG A 201 3.71 -17.61 11.99
C ARG A 201 4.46 -16.56 11.19
N LEU A 202 4.35 -15.31 11.62
CA LEU A 202 5.18 -14.24 11.09
C LEU A 202 6.63 -14.53 11.44
N GLU A 203 7.53 -14.42 10.45
CA GLU A 203 8.96 -14.54 10.71
C GLU A 203 9.40 -13.40 11.62
N ASN A 204 10.02 -13.76 12.73
CA ASN A 204 10.73 -12.80 13.55
C ASN A 204 12.12 -12.63 12.94
N GLY A 205 12.40 -11.46 12.38
CA GLY A 205 13.79 -11.04 12.23
C GLY A 205 14.46 -11.09 13.61
N ASN A 206 15.76 -11.37 13.66
CA ASN A 206 16.54 -11.46 14.92
C ASN A 206 16.61 -10.14 15.75
N GLY A 207 15.73 -9.16 15.48
CA GLY A 207 15.67 -7.88 16.15
C GLY A 207 14.86 -7.91 17.45
N LYS A 208 15.20 -7.00 18.37
CA LYS A 208 14.41 -6.67 19.57
C LYS A 208 13.73 -5.31 19.39
N ASP A 209 13.25 -5.03 18.19
CA ASP A 209 12.61 -3.78 17.83
C ASP A 209 11.07 -3.88 17.93
N GLU A 210 10.40 -2.76 17.74
CA GLU A 210 8.94 -2.67 17.79
C GLU A 210 8.25 -3.55 16.73
N LEU A 211 8.96 -3.88 15.64
CA LEU A 211 8.45 -4.80 14.61
C LEU A 211 8.47 -6.26 15.09
N SER A 212 9.51 -6.67 15.81
CA SER A 212 9.56 -7.98 16.45
C SER A 212 8.46 -8.14 17.52
N ASP A 213 8.24 -7.11 18.34
CA ASP A 213 7.15 -7.11 19.33
C ASP A 213 5.76 -7.20 18.67
N LEU A 214 5.57 -6.52 17.54
CA LEU A 214 4.35 -6.64 16.74
C LEU A 214 4.16 -8.07 16.21
N SER A 215 5.22 -8.68 15.65
CA SER A 215 5.17 -10.07 15.18
C SER A 215 4.86 -11.05 16.32
N HIS A 216 5.46 -10.88 17.51
CA HIS A 216 5.16 -11.68 18.69
C HIS A 216 3.71 -11.55 19.15
N THR A 217 3.18 -10.33 19.16
CA THR A 217 1.78 -10.06 19.54
C THR A 217 0.82 -10.73 18.55
N PHE A 218 1.12 -10.62 17.25
CA PHE A 218 0.32 -11.25 16.21
C PHE A 218 0.38 -12.77 16.29
N ASN A 219 1.58 -13.34 16.47
CA ASN A 219 1.77 -14.78 16.65
C ASN A 219 1.01 -15.29 17.89
N SER A 220 1.01 -14.54 19.00
CA SER A 220 0.22 -14.88 20.21
C SER A 220 -1.29 -14.87 19.95
N MET A 221 -1.78 -13.96 19.09
CA MET A 221 -3.18 -13.96 18.65
C MET A 221 -3.49 -15.19 17.78
N LEU A 222 -2.59 -15.54 16.86
CA LEU A 222 -2.73 -16.75 16.03
C LEU A 222 -2.74 -18.02 16.87
N ASP A 223 -1.88 -18.13 17.89
CA ASP A 223 -1.87 -19.25 18.84
C ASP A 223 -3.24 -19.41 19.52
N ARG A 224 -3.83 -18.30 20.00
CA ARG A 224 -5.15 -18.31 20.64
C ARG A 224 -6.26 -18.72 19.66
N LEU A 225 -6.18 -18.26 18.42
CA LEU A 225 -7.14 -18.62 17.38
C LEU A 225 -7.03 -20.11 17.03
N GLU A 226 -5.81 -20.61 16.81
CA GLU A 226 -5.55 -22.02 16.52
C GLU A 226 -6.10 -22.92 17.64
N VAL A 227 -5.76 -22.63 18.89
CA VAL A 227 -6.28 -23.36 20.06
C VAL A 227 -7.82 -23.31 20.11
N THR A 228 -8.44 -22.17 19.81
CA THR A 228 -9.91 -22.04 19.82
C THR A 228 -10.55 -22.88 18.71
N PHE A 229 -10.00 -22.86 17.50
CA PHE A 229 -10.48 -23.68 16.39
C PHE A 229 -10.29 -25.18 16.66
N GLU A 230 -9.13 -25.58 17.19
CA GLU A 230 -8.88 -26.98 17.60
C GLU A 230 -9.87 -27.44 18.67
N MET A 231 -10.13 -26.62 19.70
CA MET A 231 -11.12 -26.94 20.73
C MET A 231 -12.53 -27.08 20.16
N GLN A 232 -12.95 -26.17 19.28
CA GLN A 232 -14.25 -26.24 18.62
C GLN A 232 -14.39 -27.52 17.80
N ASN A 233 -13.36 -27.89 17.05
CA ASN A 233 -13.33 -29.13 16.27
C ASN A 233 -13.39 -30.39 17.14
N ASN A 234 -12.56 -30.45 18.18
CA ASN A 234 -12.54 -31.56 19.12
C ASN A 234 -13.89 -31.69 19.84
N PHE A 235 -14.50 -30.57 20.23
CA PHE A 235 -15.83 -30.56 20.83
C PHE A 235 -16.89 -31.15 19.88
N VAL A 236 -16.93 -30.72 18.62
CA VAL A 236 -17.90 -31.23 17.64
C VAL A 236 -17.67 -32.72 17.33
N SER A 237 -16.40 -33.14 17.25
CA SER A 237 -16.03 -34.54 17.06
C SER A 237 -16.48 -35.42 18.23
N ASN A 238 -16.14 -35.02 19.46
CA ASN A 238 -16.50 -35.76 20.67
C ASN A 238 -18.02 -35.80 20.86
N ALA A 239 -18.70 -34.67 20.70
CA ALA A 239 -20.16 -34.62 20.80
C ALA A 239 -20.83 -35.56 19.80
N SER A 240 -20.31 -35.67 18.57
CA SER A 240 -20.87 -36.57 17.57
C SER A 240 -20.69 -38.05 17.92
N HIS A 241 -19.54 -38.42 18.50
CA HIS A 241 -19.31 -39.78 18.99
C HIS A 241 -20.24 -40.13 20.16
N GLU A 242 -20.34 -39.23 21.14
CA GLU A 242 -21.21 -39.41 22.32
C GLU A 242 -22.70 -39.44 21.97
N LEU A 243 -23.12 -38.76 20.89
CA LEU A 243 -24.51 -38.80 20.41
C LEU A 243 -24.81 -40.01 19.52
N ARG A 244 -23.82 -40.55 18.79
CA ARG A 244 -24.02 -41.71 17.90
C ARG A 244 -24.37 -42.97 18.70
N THR A 245 -23.66 -43.23 19.80
CA THR A 245 -23.87 -44.42 20.64
C THR A 245 -25.32 -44.56 21.15
N PRO A 246 -25.94 -43.57 21.83
CA PRO A 246 -27.32 -43.68 22.27
C PRO A 246 -28.31 -43.74 21.10
N LEU A 247 -28.03 -43.07 19.98
CA LEU A 247 -28.87 -43.18 18.78
C LEU A 247 -28.85 -44.59 18.18
N THR A 248 -27.69 -45.24 18.11
CA THR A 248 -27.58 -46.64 17.66
C THR A 248 -28.42 -47.56 18.54
N ILE A 249 -28.43 -47.35 19.86
CA ILE A 249 -29.26 -48.14 20.79
C ILE A 249 -30.75 -47.89 20.54
N ILE A 250 -31.18 -46.62 20.43
CA ILE A 250 -32.58 -46.27 20.15
C ILE A 250 -33.04 -46.87 18.82
N SER A 251 -32.23 -46.78 17.77
CA SER A 251 -32.52 -47.38 16.46
C SER A 251 -32.63 -48.91 16.56
N GLY A 252 -31.72 -49.57 17.28
CA GLY A 252 -31.77 -51.03 17.48
C GLY A 252 -33.03 -51.49 18.20
N GLU A 253 -33.41 -50.83 19.30
CA GLU A 253 -34.64 -51.13 20.04
C GLU A 253 -35.90 -50.86 19.20
N ALA A 254 -35.91 -49.76 18.44
CA ALA A 254 -37.01 -49.45 17.54
C ALA A 254 -37.13 -50.47 16.40
N GLU A 255 -36.02 -50.95 15.86
CA GLU A 255 -36.00 -51.99 14.82
C GLU A 255 -36.54 -53.33 15.34
N LEU A 256 -36.22 -53.70 16.59
CA LEU A 256 -36.81 -54.84 17.27
C LEU A 256 -38.33 -54.68 17.45
N GLY A 257 -38.77 -53.51 17.92
CA GLY A 257 -40.19 -53.21 18.11
C GLY A 257 -41.01 -53.17 16.81
N VAL A 258 -40.40 -52.79 15.67
CA VAL A 258 -41.06 -52.88 14.36
C VAL A 258 -41.25 -54.34 13.92
N ARG A 259 -40.29 -55.21 14.26
CA ARG A 259 -40.27 -56.63 13.84
C ARG A 259 -41.02 -57.57 14.76
N ASP A 260 -41.39 -57.15 15.98
CA ASP A 260 -42.07 -57.99 16.95
C ASP A 260 -43.54 -58.27 16.53
N PRO A 261 -43.89 -59.53 16.20
CA PRO A 261 -45.26 -59.88 15.81
C PRO A 261 -46.25 -59.85 16.99
N CYS A 262 -45.78 -59.83 18.23
CA CYS A 262 -46.63 -59.79 19.43
C CYS A 262 -47.17 -58.38 19.74
N LEU A 263 -46.59 -57.33 19.15
CA LEU A 263 -47.03 -55.95 19.33
C LEU A 263 -48.24 -55.62 18.45
N SER A 264 -49.11 -54.73 18.94
CA SER A 264 -50.24 -54.21 18.16
C SER A 264 -49.75 -53.40 16.95
N GLU A 265 -50.58 -53.32 15.91
CA GLU A 265 -50.31 -52.51 14.70
C GLU A 265 -49.93 -51.05 15.05
N THR A 266 -50.65 -50.47 16.01
CA THR A 266 -50.41 -49.11 16.52
C THR A 266 -49.05 -48.98 17.22
N ALA A 267 -48.64 -49.97 18.01
CA ALA A 267 -47.34 -49.98 18.66
C ALA A 267 -46.20 -50.12 17.65
N ARG A 268 -46.34 -51.02 16.67
CA ARG A 268 -45.35 -51.18 15.57
C ARG A 268 -45.20 -49.91 14.74
N ASN A 269 -46.30 -49.21 14.45
CA ASN A 269 -46.26 -47.91 13.79
C ASN A 269 -45.57 -46.82 14.63
N GLY A 270 -45.72 -46.88 15.96
CA GLY A 270 -44.98 -46.05 16.91
C GLY A 270 -43.47 -46.29 16.81
N PHE A 271 -43.03 -47.55 16.88
CA PHE A 271 -41.61 -47.92 16.72
C PHE A 271 -41.07 -47.57 15.34
N ALA A 272 -41.85 -47.74 14.27
CA ALA A 272 -41.44 -47.33 12.92
C ALA A 272 -41.22 -45.81 12.83
N THR A 273 -42.00 -45.02 13.57
CA THR A 273 -41.80 -43.57 13.66
C THR A 273 -40.53 -43.22 14.43
N ILE A 274 -40.28 -43.88 15.57
CA ILE A 274 -39.05 -43.69 16.35
C ILE A 274 -37.82 -44.05 15.52
N LEU A 275 -37.83 -45.20 14.83
CA LEU A 275 -36.73 -45.64 13.96
C LEU A 275 -36.41 -44.58 12.90
N ARG A 276 -37.42 -44.08 12.20
CA ARG A 276 -37.27 -43.04 11.18
C ARG A 276 -36.71 -41.73 11.74
N GLU A 277 -37.14 -41.30 12.93
CA GLU A 277 -36.60 -40.06 13.55
C GLU A 277 -35.18 -40.26 14.09
N SER A 278 -34.82 -41.45 14.56
CA SER A 278 -33.45 -41.78 14.98
C SER A 278 -32.48 -41.80 13.81
N GLU A 279 -32.84 -42.44 12.70
CA GLU A 279 -32.07 -42.40 11.43
C GLU A 279 -31.89 -40.96 10.93
N ARG A 280 -32.93 -40.14 11.05
CA ARG A 280 -32.88 -38.71 10.74
C ARG A 280 -31.88 -37.97 11.63
N LEU A 281 -31.91 -38.19 12.95
CA LEU A 281 -30.96 -37.55 13.87
C LEU A 281 -29.52 -37.97 13.58
N GLU A 282 -29.28 -39.25 13.27
CA GLU A 282 -27.96 -39.75 12.90
C GLU A 282 -27.43 -39.07 11.63
N TYR A 283 -28.29 -38.89 10.61
CA TYR A 283 -27.94 -38.16 9.41
C TYR A 283 -27.61 -36.69 9.71
N LEU A 284 -28.42 -36.01 10.53
CA LEU A 284 -28.23 -34.61 10.90
C LEU A 284 -26.90 -34.40 11.62
N ILE A 285 -26.60 -35.24 12.63
CA ILE A 285 -25.35 -35.17 13.40
C ILE A 285 -24.16 -35.43 12.48
N SER A 286 -24.22 -36.48 11.66
CA SER A 286 -23.13 -36.82 10.73
C SER A 286 -22.87 -35.71 9.71
N SER A 287 -23.92 -35.01 9.28
CA SER A 287 -23.81 -33.91 8.33
C SER A 287 -23.31 -32.61 8.99
N LEU A 288 -23.73 -32.32 10.23
CA LEU A 288 -23.20 -31.23 11.03
C LEU A 288 -21.72 -31.43 11.38
N LEU A 289 -21.33 -32.65 11.73
CA LEU A 289 -19.94 -33.03 11.96
C LEU A 289 -19.10 -32.77 10.71
N LYS A 290 -19.56 -33.25 9.54
CA LYS A 290 -18.88 -33.01 8.27
C LYS A 290 -18.73 -31.51 7.98
N LEU A 291 -19.76 -30.71 8.23
CA LEU A 291 -19.69 -29.25 8.11
C LEU A 291 -18.62 -28.64 9.03
N ALA A 292 -18.58 -29.02 10.30
CA ALA A 292 -17.59 -28.51 11.24
C ALA A 292 -16.17 -28.94 10.87
N GLN A 293 -15.97 -30.22 10.51
CA GLN A 293 -14.67 -30.77 10.12
C GLN A 293 -14.16 -30.21 8.79
N THR A 294 -15.04 -29.81 7.86
CA THR A 294 -14.58 -29.15 6.63
C THR A 294 -13.87 -27.83 6.91
N GLY A 295 -14.16 -27.12 8.00
CA GLY A 295 -13.51 -25.85 8.30
C GLY A 295 -12.04 -25.96 8.76
N PHE A 296 -11.61 -27.13 9.23
CA PHE A 296 -10.31 -27.28 9.88
C PHE A 296 -9.88 -28.74 9.90
N ASP A 297 -8.85 -29.09 9.12
CA ASP A 297 -8.06 -30.29 9.36
C ASP A 297 -6.59 -29.94 9.14
N GLY A 298 -5.97 -29.43 10.20
CA GLY A 298 -4.55 -29.04 10.25
C GLY A 298 -3.57 -30.21 10.05
N LYS A 299 -4.05 -31.43 9.74
CA LYS A 299 -3.21 -32.59 9.44
C LYS A 299 -3.51 -33.13 8.05
N LYS A 300 -2.65 -32.75 7.09
CA LYS A 300 -2.57 -33.30 5.73
C LYS A 300 -3.94 -33.50 5.06
N GLN A 301 -4.64 -32.40 4.76
CA GLN A 301 -5.51 -32.44 3.60
C GLN A 301 -4.60 -32.81 2.40
N GLN A 302 -4.89 -33.92 1.72
CA GLN A 302 -4.16 -34.29 0.49
C GLN A 302 -4.61 -33.34 -0.62
N TRP A 303 -4.10 -32.11 -0.58
CA TRP A 303 -4.21 -31.19 -1.68
C TRP A 303 -3.35 -31.72 -2.81
N GLY A 304 -3.99 -31.94 -3.95
CA GLY A 304 -3.34 -32.43 -5.15
C GLY A 304 -3.93 -31.76 -6.37
N GLN A 305 -3.30 -31.99 -7.51
CA GLN A 305 -3.86 -31.60 -8.78
C GLN A 305 -4.99 -32.57 -9.12
N ILE A 306 -6.16 -32.02 -9.42
CA ILE A 306 -7.37 -32.77 -9.74
C ILE A 306 -7.82 -32.37 -11.12
N ARG A 307 -7.91 -33.37 -11.98
CA ARG A 307 -8.53 -33.25 -13.29
C ARG A 307 -10.05 -33.40 -13.15
N ILE A 308 -10.78 -32.32 -13.41
CA ILE A 308 -12.19 -32.20 -12.98
C ILE A 308 -13.14 -33.02 -13.85
N ASP A 309 -12.90 -33.15 -15.15
CA ASP A 309 -13.65 -34.03 -16.06
C ASP A 309 -13.61 -35.49 -15.58
N GLU A 310 -12.44 -36.00 -15.19
CA GLU A 310 -12.30 -37.35 -14.61
C GLU A 310 -13.05 -37.49 -13.28
N MET A 311 -12.96 -36.47 -12.43
CA MET A 311 -13.65 -36.46 -11.14
C MET A 311 -15.17 -36.47 -11.33
N ILE A 312 -15.72 -35.69 -12.28
CA ILE A 312 -17.15 -35.68 -12.61
C ILE A 312 -17.61 -37.03 -13.15
N LEU A 313 -16.80 -37.72 -13.97
CA LEU A 313 -17.10 -39.09 -14.42
C LEU A 313 -17.20 -40.08 -13.24
N LEU A 314 -16.29 -39.97 -12.27
CA LEU A 314 -16.34 -40.79 -11.05
C LEU A 314 -17.58 -40.48 -10.20
N VAL A 315 -17.95 -39.21 -10.07
CA VAL A 315 -19.17 -38.80 -9.38
C VAL A 315 -20.39 -39.38 -10.08
N LYS A 316 -20.47 -39.29 -11.40
CA LYS A 316 -21.57 -39.85 -12.20
C LYS A 316 -21.70 -41.36 -12.00
N LYS A 317 -20.60 -42.10 -12.03
CA LYS A 317 -20.60 -43.55 -11.74
C LYS A 317 -21.18 -43.87 -10.35
N ASN A 318 -20.93 -43.02 -9.36
CA ASN A 318 -21.52 -43.19 -8.03
C ASN A 318 -23.01 -42.86 -8.01
N VAL A 319 -23.44 -41.79 -8.72
CA VAL A 319 -24.86 -41.44 -8.85
C VAL A 319 -25.64 -42.56 -9.55
N ASP A 320 -25.09 -43.16 -10.61
CA ASP A 320 -25.69 -44.32 -11.30
C ASP A 320 -25.95 -45.51 -10.36
N ARG A 321 -25.10 -45.70 -9.35
CA ARG A 321 -25.28 -46.79 -8.37
C ARG A 321 -26.35 -46.45 -7.33
N ILE A 322 -26.51 -45.18 -6.98
CA ILE A 322 -27.47 -44.72 -5.95
C ILE A 322 -28.86 -44.55 -6.56
N MET A 323 -28.95 -44.04 -7.78
CA MET A 323 -30.18 -43.78 -8.53
C MET A 323 -30.06 -44.41 -9.93
N PRO A 324 -30.31 -45.72 -10.11
CA PRO A 324 -30.08 -46.43 -11.37
C PRO A 324 -30.87 -45.89 -12.56
N GLU A 325 -32.04 -45.30 -12.31
CA GLU A 325 -32.93 -44.75 -13.33
C GLU A 325 -32.66 -43.27 -13.65
N ASN A 326 -31.57 -42.70 -13.14
CA ASN A 326 -31.25 -41.28 -13.37
C ASN A 326 -31.00 -40.99 -14.86
N GLN A 327 -31.32 -39.77 -15.28
CA GLN A 327 -31.07 -39.26 -16.63
C GLN A 327 -29.97 -38.18 -16.63
N VAL A 328 -28.85 -38.44 -15.94
CA VAL A 328 -27.71 -37.52 -15.92
C VAL A 328 -26.88 -37.69 -17.18
N GLU A 329 -26.76 -36.61 -17.96
CA GLU A 329 -25.92 -36.52 -19.14
C GLU A 329 -24.77 -35.55 -18.87
N ILE A 330 -23.54 -36.02 -19.09
CA ILE A 330 -22.36 -35.15 -19.03
C ILE A 330 -22.03 -34.72 -20.45
N ASN A 331 -22.01 -33.41 -20.66
CA ASN A 331 -21.68 -32.80 -21.93
C ASN A 331 -20.25 -32.26 -21.91
N PHE A 332 -19.43 -32.81 -22.80
CA PHE A 332 -18.03 -32.44 -22.98
C PHE A 332 -17.79 -31.59 -24.24
N ASN A 333 -18.84 -31.18 -24.95
CA ASN A 333 -18.71 -30.42 -26.20
C ASN A 333 -18.11 -29.01 -26.00
N GLN A 334 -18.07 -28.53 -24.75
CA GLN A 334 -17.50 -27.24 -24.36
C GLN A 334 -16.21 -27.37 -23.55
N LEU A 335 -15.56 -28.54 -23.58
CA LEU A 335 -14.26 -28.69 -22.95
C LEU A 335 -13.27 -27.66 -23.53
N PRO A 336 -12.44 -27.02 -22.67
CA PRO A 336 -11.41 -26.11 -23.13
C PRO A 336 -10.41 -26.84 -24.04
N THR A 337 -9.90 -26.13 -25.04
CA THR A 337 -8.90 -26.68 -25.97
C THR A 337 -7.56 -26.95 -25.28
N GLU A 338 -7.25 -26.19 -24.24
CA GLU A 338 -6.05 -26.33 -23.42
C GLU A 338 -6.33 -27.27 -22.23
N GLU A 339 -5.67 -28.43 -22.18
CA GLU A 339 -5.87 -29.42 -21.10
C GLU A 339 -5.52 -28.85 -19.71
N GLU A 340 -4.60 -27.89 -19.64
CA GLU A 340 -4.20 -27.19 -18.41
C GLU A 340 -5.41 -26.52 -17.71
N SER A 341 -6.39 -26.08 -18.50
CA SER A 341 -7.60 -25.43 -17.97
C SER A 341 -8.54 -26.37 -17.22
N LEU A 342 -8.32 -27.69 -17.25
CA LEU A 342 -9.12 -28.70 -16.55
C LEU A 342 -8.58 -29.07 -15.16
N TRP A 343 -7.41 -28.55 -14.80
CA TRP A 343 -6.75 -28.86 -13.53
C TRP A 343 -7.12 -27.84 -12.46
N VAL A 344 -7.48 -28.34 -11.28
CA VAL A 344 -7.72 -27.54 -10.06
C VAL A 344 -6.87 -28.11 -8.94
N VAL A 345 -6.34 -27.26 -8.08
CA VAL A 345 -5.61 -27.67 -6.87
C VAL A 345 -6.61 -27.80 -5.72
N GLY A 346 -6.71 -28.99 -5.12
CA GLY A 346 -7.74 -29.23 -4.12
C GLY A 346 -7.72 -30.61 -3.46
N ASN A 347 -8.73 -30.85 -2.62
CA ASN A 347 -8.98 -32.15 -1.99
C ASN A 347 -10.03 -32.94 -2.78
N LEU A 348 -9.60 -34.05 -3.36
CA LEU A 348 -10.43 -34.88 -4.25
C LEU A 348 -11.69 -35.42 -3.56
N LEU A 349 -11.58 -35.84 -2.30
CA LEU A 349 -12.71 -36.42 -1.56
C LEU A 349 -13.79 -35.37 -1.27
N LEU A 350 -13.38 -34.16 -0.90
CA LEU A 350 -14.31 -33.06 -0.63
C LEU A 350 -15.01 -32.59 -1.91
N LEU A 351 -14.26 -32.36 -3.00
CA LEU A 351 -14.88 -31.97 -4.27
C LEU A 351 -15.84 -33.05 -4.80
N LYS A 352 -15.47 -34.33 -4.71
CA LYS A 352 -16.40 -35.43 -5.04
C LYS A 352 -17.69 -35.37 -4.23
N ALA A 353 -17.60 -35.12 -2.92
CA ALA A 353 -18.78 -34.99 -2.07
C ALA A 353 -19.65 -33.77 -2.46
N ALA A 354 -19.03 -32.62 -2.75
CA ALA A 354 -19.72 -31.41 -3.16
C ALA A 354 -20.48 -31.60 -4.49
N PHE A 355 -19.83 -32.13 -5.51
CA PHE A 355 -20.44 -32.36 -6.82
C PHE A 355 -21.47 -33.50 -6.81
N ALA A 356 -21.22 -34.58 -6.07
CA ALA A 356 -22.22 -35.63 -5.88
C ALA A 356 -23.51 -35.08 -5.26
N ASN A 357 -23.38 -34.19 -4.29
CA ASN A 357 -24.52 -33.56 -3.64
C ASN A 357 -25.29 -32.60 -4.56
N ILE A 358 -24.61 -31.81 -5.42
CA ILE A 358 -25.27 -30.99 -6.44
C ILE A 358 -26.07 -31.88 -7.39
N ILE A 359 -25.44 -32.92 -7.94
CA ILE A 359 -26.08 -33.81 -8.94
C ILE A 359 -27.21 -34.63 -8.32
N LEU A 360 -27.03 -35.16 -7.10
CA LEU A 360 -28.10 -35.88 -6.40
C LEU A 360 -29.29 -34.96 -6.08
N ASN A 361 -29.06 -33.69 -5.74
CA ASN A 361 -30.16 -32.74 -5.56
C ASN A 361 -30.88 -32.46 -6.89
N ALA A 362 -30.14 -32.28 -7.99
CA ALA A 362 -30.72 -32.11 -9.32
C ALA A 362 -31.61 -33.30 -9.72
N CYS A 363 -31.15 -34.54 -9.54
CA CYS A 363 -31.96 -35.74 -9.81
C CYS A 363 -33.18 -35.82 -8.88
N LYS A 364 -32.97 -35.58 -7.58
CA LYS A 364 -34.01 -35.68 -6.56
C LYS A 364 -35.16 -34.71 -6.80
N TYR A 365 -34.88 -33.44 -7.09
CA TYR A 365 -35.90 -32.41 -7.31
C TYR A 365 -36.50 -32.43 -8.72
N SER A 366 -36.02 -33.34 -9.56
CA SER A 366 -36.51 -33.67 -10.91
C SER A 366 -37.37 -34.94 -10.93
N ASP A 367 -37.76 -35.45 -9.76
CA ASP A 367 -38.44 -36.75 -9.57
C ASP A 367 -37.71 -37.93 -10.24
N ASN A 368 -36.40 -37.78 -10.49
CA ASN A 368 -35.58 -38.70 -11.27
C ASN A 368 -36.12 -39.01 -12.68
N GLN A 369 -37.02 -38.17 -13.22
CA GLN A 369 -37.70 -38.40 -14.49
C GLN A 369 -37.25 -37.46 -15.61
N SER A 370 -36.70 -36.29 -15.27
CA SER A 370 -36.20 -35.32 -16.25
C SER A 370 -34.67 -35.35 -16.38
N LYS A 371 -34.20 -34.93 -17.55
CA LYS A 371 -32.79 -34.86 -17.90
C LYS A 371 -32.04 -33.88 -16.99
N VAL A 372 -30.93 -34.32 -16.41
CA VAL A 372 -29.98 -33.47 -15.69
C VAL A 372 -28.73 -33.33 -16.54
N VAL A 373 -28.37 -32.10 -16.91
CA VAL A 373 -27.22 -31.84 -17.79
C VAL A 373 -26.06 -31.28 -16.97
N VAL A 374 -24.89 -31.90 -17.10
CA VAL A 374 -23.63 -31.42 -16.51
C VAL A 374 -22.71 -30.94 -17.62
N ASP A 375 -22.54 -29.63 -17.74
CA ASP A 375 -21.58 -29.01 -18.67
C ASP A 375 -20.29 -28.67 -17.94
N VAL A 376 -19.14 -28.99 -18.54
CA VAL A 376 -17.80 -28.58 -18.06
C VAL A 376 -17.16 -27.69 -19.11
N PHE A 377 -16.77 -26.48 -18.73
CA PHE A 377 -16.13 -25.50 -19.61
C PHE A 377 -15.19 -24.59 -18.81
N ALA A 378 -14.23 -23.93 -19.45
CA ALA A 378 -13.31 -23.02 -18.77
C ALA A 378 -13.24 -21.66 -19.47
N ASP A 379 -12.92 -20.63 -18.70
CA ASP A 379 -12.47 -19.32 -19.20
C ASP A 379 -11.01 -19.07 -18.74
N ASN A 380 -10.46 -17.89 -19.03
CA ASN A 380 -9.05 -17.58 -18.73
C ASN A 380 -8.65 -17.67 -17.25
N LYS A 381 -9.61 -17.74 -16.32
CA LYS A 381 -9.35 -17.73 -14.87
C LYS A 381 -10.07 -18.84 -14.12
N TRP A 382 -11.21 -19.30 -14.62
CA TRP A 382 -12.10 -20.20 -13.91
C TRP A 382 -12.42 -21.43 -14.75
N LEU A 383 -12.35 -22.59 -14.10
CA LEU A 383 -13.02 -23.78 -14.55
C LEU A 383 -14.46 -23.77 -14.01
N ASN A 384 -15.42 -23.97 -14.91
CA ASN A 384 -16.83 -23.89 -14.65
C ASN A 384 -17.48 -25.27 -14.82
N VAL A 385 -18.24 -25.69 -13.82
CA VAL A 385 -19.10 -26.88 -13.86
C VAL A 385 -20.52 -26.43 -13.64
N LYS A 386 -21.38 -26.62 -14.65
CA LYS A 386 -22.78 -26.18 -14.63
C LYS A 386 -23.69 -27.39 -14.63
N VAL A 387 -24.46 -27.55 -13.56
CA VAL A 387 -25.47 -28.61 -13.42
C VAL A 387 -26.85 -27.98 -13.61
N THR A 388 -27.59 -28.45 -14.61
CA THR A 388 -28.93 -27.94 -14.96
C THR A 388 -29.95 -29.05 -14.82
N ASP A 389 -31.03 -28.79 -14.09
CA ASP A 389 -32.19 -29.66 -13.95
C ASP A 389 -33.47 -29.00 -14.46
N GLN A 390 -34.51 -29.82 -14.66
CA GLN A 390 -35.85 -29.39 -15.10
C GLN A 390 -36.90 -29.68 -14.01
N GLY A 391 -36.47 -29.66 -12.76
CA GLY A 391 -37.31 -30.00 -11.62
C GLY A 391 -38.25 -28.89 -11.16
N ILE A 392 -38.69 -28.99 -9.92
CA ILE A 392 -39.64 -28.05 -9.28
C ILE A 392 -39.15 -26.60 -9.20
N GLY A 393 -37.85 -26.35 -9.38
CA GLY A 393 -37.25 -25.03 -9.18
C GLY A 393 -37.32 -24.52 -7.73
N ILE A 394 -36.84 -23.30 -7.51
CA ILE A 394 -36.75 -22.65 -6.21
C ILE A 394 -37.45 -21.29 -6.32
N PRO A 395 -38.35 -20.92 -5.38
CA PRO A 395 -38.97 -19.60 -5.35
C PRO A 395 -37.92 -18.48 -5.22
N ASP A 396 -38.12 -17.38 -5.94
CA ASP A 396 -37.15 -16.26 -5.98
C ASP A 396 -36.87 -15.67 -4.58
N SER A 397 -37.88 -15.64 -3.70
CA SER A 397 -37.75 -15.16 -2.32
C SER A 397 -36.89 -16.06 -1.43
N GLU A 398 -36.73 -17.33 -1.81
CA GLU A 398 -36.03 -18.35 -1.03
C GLU A 398 -34.60 -18.59 -1.53
N LEU A 399 -34.28 -18.19 -2.77
CA LEU A 399 -32.94 -18.30 -3.37
C LEU A 399 -31.80 -17.79 -2.47
N PRO A 400 -31.91 -16.66 -1.75
CA PRO A 400 -30.83 -16.21 -0.86
C PRO A 400 -30.61 -17.11 0.36
N GLN A 401 -31.61 -17.90 0.76
CA GLN A 401 -31.62 -18.68 1.99
C GLN A 401 -31.13 -20.12 1.80
N ILE A 402 -30.98 -20.59 0.55
CA ILE A 402 -30.62 -21.99 0.23
C ILE A 402 -29.25 -22.42 0.76
N PHE A 403 -28.38 -21.47 1.11
CA PHE A 403 -27.07 -21.72 1.71
C PHE A 403 -27.09 -21.69 3.24
N ILE A 404 -28.22 -21.39 3.87
CA ILE A 404 -28.39 -21.44 5.32
C ILE A 404 -28.55 -22.91 5.75
N PRO A 405 -27.75 -23.41 6.71
CA PRO A 405 -27.93 -24.76 7.25
C PRO A 405 -29.35 -25.00 7.73
N PHE A 406 -29.87 -26.19 7.42
CA PHE A 406 -31.23 -26.65 7.78
C PHE A 406 -32.38 -25.94 7.06
N PHE A 407 -32.10 -24.95 6.21
CA PHE A 407 -33.14 -24.34 5.38
C PHE A 407 -33.67 -25.34 4.34
N ARG A 408 -34.98 -25.36 4.18
CA ARG A 408 -35.68 -26.14 3.15
C ARG A 408 -36.71 -25.25 2.48
N GLY A 409 -36.72 -25.27 1.15
CA GLY A 409 -37.70 -24.49 0.39
C GLY A 409 -39.12 -24.97 0.65
N SER A 410 -40.08 -24.05 0.63
CA SER A 410 -41.49 -24.32 0.94
C SER A 410 -42.12 -25.34 -0.02
N ASN A 411 -41.65 -25.39 -1.26
CA ASN A 411 -42.10 -26.34 -2.29
C ASN A 411 -41.44 -27.73 -2.19
N THR A 412 -40.57 -27.99 -1.20
CA THR A 412 -39.82 -29.25 -1.08
C THR A 412 -40.48 -30.31 -0.18
N VAL A 413 -41.73 -30.11 0.26
CA VAL A 413 -42.41 -30.96 1.27
C VAL A 413 -42.42 -32.44 0.89
N ASN A 414 -42.62 -32.75 -0.39
CA ASN A 414 -42.69 -34.12 -0.90
C ASN A 414 -41.30 -34.78 -1.10
N TYR A 415 -40.21 -34.04 -0.92
CA TYR A 415 -38.86 -34.52 -1.14
C TYR A 415 -38.16 -34.85 0.19
N LYS A 416 -37.43 -35.96 0.25
CA LYS A 416 -36.60 -36.30 1.41
C LYS A 416 -35.34 -35.42 1.45
N GLY A 417 -35.00 -34.88 2.62
CA GLY A 417 -33.80 -34.06 2.79
C GLY A 417 -33.83 -33.19 4.05
N HIS A 418 -32.65 -32.68 4.42
CA HIS A 418 -32.45 -32.02 5.72
C HIS A 418 -31.86 -30.61 5.62
N GLY A 419 -31.66 -30.07 4.41
CA GLY A 419 -31.16 -28.70 4.22
C GLY A 419 -29.67 -28.50 4.56
N ILE A 420 -28.88 -29.58 4.65
CA ILE A 420 -27.45 -29.49 4.98
C ILE A 420 -26.56 -29.58 3.73
N GLY A 421 -27.07 -30.22 2.67
CA GLY A 421 -26.30 -30.49 1.47
C GLY A 421 -25.71 -29.23 0.86
N LEU A 422 -26.54 -28.31 0.37
CA LEU A 422 -26.05 -27.15 -0.37
C LEU A 422 -25.15 -26.21 0.46
N PRO A 423 -25.42 -25.97 1.77
CA PRO A 423 -24.47 -25.28 2.66
C PRO A 423 -23.10 -25.96 2.75
N LEU A 424 -23.05 -27.30 2.86
CA LEU A 424 -21.79 -28.06 2.88
C LEU A 424 -21.05 -27.94 1.55
N THR A 425 -21.75 -28.08 0.43
CA THR A 425 -21.18 -27.86 -0.90
C THR A 425 -20.59 -26.45 -1.01
N ASN A 426 -21.31 -25.42 -0.56
CA ASN A 426 -20.82 -24.04 -0.59
C ASN A 426 -19.54 -23.86 0.24
N ASN A 427 -19.48 -24.44 1.43
CA ASN A 427 -18.27 -24.40 2.26
C ASN A 427 -17.09 -25.11 1.59
N ILE A 428 -17.32 -26.29 0.99
CA ILE A 428 -16.28 -27.02 0.26
C ILE A 428 -15.79 -26.19 -0.94
N ILE A 429 -16.68 -25.61 -1.74
CA ILE A 429 -16.26 -24.81 -2.90
C ILE A 429 -15.50 -23.55 -2.47
N ARG A 430 -15.94 -22.86 -1.41
CA ARG A 430 -15.21 -21.70 -0.86
C ARG A 430 -13.84 -22.05 -0.31
N MET A 431 -13.68 -23.24 0.28
CA MET A 431 -12.37 -23.75 0.73
C MET A 431 -11.39 -23.92 -0.44
N HIS A 432 -11.90 -24.17 -1.65
CA HIS A 432 -11.11 -24.28 -2.87
C HIS A 432 -11.02 -22.95 -3.63
N ASP A 433 -11.21 -21.82 -2.94
CA ASP A 433 -11.24 -20.46 -3.51
C ASP A 433 -12.24 -20.29 -4.66
N GLY A 434 -13.26 -21.15 -4.70
CA GLY A 434 -14.32 -21.15 -5.69
C GLY A 434 -15.57 -20.39 -5.27
N GLN A 435 -16.52 -20.31 -6.20
CA GLN A 435 -17.85 -19.73 -5.95
C GLN A 435 -18.96 -20.57 -6.57
N ILE A 436 -20.15 -20.53 -5.95
CA ILE A 436 -21.37 -21.16 -6.45
C ILE A 436 -22.38 -20.07 -6.78
N VAL A 437 -22.93 -20.12 -7.99
CA VAL A 437 -24.02 -19.27 -8.45
C VAL A 437 -25.22 -20.15 -8.77
N VAL A 438 -26.36 -19.86 -8.16
CA VAL A 438 -27.61 -20.59 -8.40
C VAL A 438 -28.58 -19.68 -9.13
N ARG A 439 -29.15 -20.17 -10.23
CA ARG A 439 -30.27 -19.56 -10.94
C ARG A 439 -31.39 -20.57 -10.99
N SER A 440 -32.58 -20.21 -10.55
CA SER A 440 -33.72 -21.10 -10.55
C SER A 440 -34.97 -20.33 -10.91
N GLN A 441 -35.96 -21.01 -11.47
CA GLN A 441 -37.30 -20.49 -11.60
C GLN A 441 -38.26 -21.60 -11.20
N GLU A 442 -39.18 -21.29 -10.28
CA GLU A 442 -40.20 -22.22 -9.82
C GLU A 442 -40.99 -22.82 -11.01
N GLY A 443 -41.11 -24.14 -11.02
CA GLY A 443 -41.77 -24.93 -12.08
C GLY A 443 -40.97 -25.09 -13.38
N LYS A 444 -39.75 -24.54 -13.49
CA LYS A 444 -38.90 -24.69 -14.70
C LYS A 444 -37.57 -25.42 -14.45
N GLY A 445 -37.10 -25.46 -13.21
CA GLY A 445 -35.86 -26.13 -12.82
C GLY A 445 -34.79 -25.19 -12.28
N THR A 446 -33.64 -25.77 -11.94
CA THR A 446 -32.50 -25.06 -11.32
C THR A 446 -31.21 -25.26 -12.12
N THR A 447 -30.40 -24.22 -12.16
CA THR A 447 -29.02 -24.24 -12.68
C THR A 447 -28.07 -23.85 -11.57
N VAL A 448 -27.15 -24.75 -11.24
CA VAL A 448 -26.06 -24.53 -10.28
C VAL A 448 -24.77 -24.43 -11.07
N LEU A 449 -24.13 -23.26 -11.04
CA LEU A 449 -22.83 -23.00 -11.64
C LEU A 449 -21.78 -22.94 -10.54
N THR A 450 -20.83 -23.88 -10.57
CA THR A 450 -19.67 -23.91 -9.69
C THR A 450 -18.45 -23.41 -10.47
N GLN A 451 -17.72 -22.45 -9.92
CA GLN A 451 -16.52 -21.88 -10.51
C GLN A 451 -15.33 -22.14 -9.59
N LEU A 452 -14.28 -22.77 -10.12
CA LEU A 452 -13.04 -23.09 -9.40
C LEU A 452 -11.86 -22.44 -10.11
N PRO A 453 -10.87 -21.90 -9.38
CA PRO A 453 -9.70 -21.31 -10.00
C PRO A 453 -8.87 -22.38 -10.69
N ILE A 454 -8.43 -22.10 -11.92
CA ILE A 454 -7.55 -23.00 -12.67
C ILE A 454 -6.19 -23.09 -11.95
N GLY A 455 -5.74 -24.30 -11.68
CA GLY A 455 -4.45 -24.57 -11.03
C GLY A 455 -3.32 -24.69 -12.05
N PRO A 456 -2.12 -24.12 -11.78
CA PRO A 456 -0.98 -24.27 -12.68
C PRO A 456 -0.58 -25.75 -12.75
N GLN A 457 -0.44 -26.31 -13.97
CA GLN A 457 0.05 -27.69 -14.14
C GLN A 457 1.45 -27.79 -13.52
N ALA A 458 1.66 -28.74 -12.60
CA ALA A 458 3.02 -29.07 -12.21
C ALA A 458 3.59 -29.83 -13.39
N SER A 459 4.60 -29.26 -14.06
CA SER A 459 5.37 -29.97 -15.08
C SER A 459 5.80 -31.31 -14.50
N LEU A 460 5.20 -32.38 -14.98
CA LEU A 460 5.57 -33.75 -14.63
C LEU A 460 7.04 -33.92 -15.02
N SER A 461 7.95 -33.78 -14.04
CA SER A 461 9.31 -34.27 -14.18
C SER A 461 9.22 -35.79 -14.29
N SER A 462 9.49 -36.27 -15.49
CA SER A 462 9.69 -37.67 -15.90
C SER A 462 10.51 -38.49 -14.92
#